data_AF-A0A199AYH4-F1
#
_entry.id   AF-A0A199AYH4-F1
#
_cell.length_a   1.000
_cell.length_b   1.000
_cell.length_c   1.000
_cell.angle_alpha   90.00
_cell.angle_beta   90.00
_cell.angle_gamma   90.00
#
_symmetry.space_group_name_H-M   'P 1'
#
loop_
_entity.id
_entity.type
_entity.pdbx_description
1 polymer ?
#
loop_
_entity_poly.entity_id
_entity_poly.type
_entity_poly.pdbx_seq_one_letter_code
_entity_poly.pdbx_strand_id
1 'polypeptide(L)'
;MTDESTDPGVPRIPAYLLDPRPVVIIGTLAWTLALLAHMLMEEVDMRSVILGAVGVGVGAVGTIVYALQRRAVLRGSAGAQQGLDYDLD
;
A
#
# COMPACT_ATOMS: atom_id res chain seq x y z
N MET A 1 -23.77 39.06 0.21
CA MET A 1 -22.32 39.22 0.44
C MET A 1 -21.72 37.87 0.05
N THR A 2 -21.13 37.80 -1.15
CA THR A 2 -20.66 36.58 -1.80
C THR A 2 -19.38 36.11 -1.12
N ASP A 3 -19.47 35.02 -0.37
CA ASP A 3 -18.29 34.34 0.18
C ASP A 3 -17.69 33.47 -0.94
N GLU A 4 -16.85 34.10 -1.75
CA GLU A 4 -15.98 33.42 -2.70
C GLU A 4 -14.91 32.70 -1.88
N SER A 5 -15.20 31.46 -1.48
CA SER A 5 -14.26 30.59 -0.79
C SER A 5 -13.04 30.38 -1.69
N THR A 6 -12.00 31.17 -1.46
CA THR A 6 -10.68 30.98 -2.05
C THR A 6 -10.08 29.74 -1.38
N ASP A 7 -10.47 28.56 -1.85
CA ASP A 7 -9.82 27.31 -1.47
C ASP A 7 -8.33 27.45 -1.84
N PRO A 8 -7.40 27.50 -0.88
CA PRO A 8 -5.99 27.68 -1.17
C PRO A 8 -5.57 26.45 -1.96
N GLY A 9 -5.41 26.61 -3.28
CA GLY A 9 -5.26 25.50 -4.22
C GLY A 9 -4.28 24.46 -3.71
N VAL A 10 -4.82 23.38 -3.13
CA VAL A 10 -4.02 22.33 -2.52
C VAL A 10 -3.16 21.73 -3.64
N PRO A 11 -1.82 21.74 -3.50
CA PRO A 11 -0.94 21.17 -4.51
C PRO A 11 -1.33 19.71 -4.75
N ARG A 12 -1.74 19.40 -5.98
CA ARG A 12 -2.20 18.06 -6.33
C ARG A 12 -1.01 17.11 -6.27
N ILE A 13 -0.96 16.26 -5.23
CA ILE A 13 0.11 15.26 -5.10
C ILE A 13 0.03 14.28 -6.28
N PRO A 14 1.15 13.98 -6.95
CA PRO A 14 1.17 13.02 -8.04
C PRO A 14 0.58 11.67 -7.64
N ALA A 15 -0.30 11.12 -8.49
CA ALA A 15 -1.04 9.89 -8.17
C ALA A 15 -0.14 8.68 -7.84
N TYR A 16 1.08 8.64 -8.38
CA TYR A 16 2.02 7.55 -8.10
C TYR A 16 2.60 7.59 -6.68
N LEU A 17 2.60 8.76 -6.00
CA LEU A 17 3.01 8.86 -4.59
C LEU A 17 1.89 8.41 -3.64
N LEU A 18 0.65 8.39 -4.12
CA LEU A 18 -0.53 7.98 -3.36
C LEU A 18 -0.88 6.50 -3.58
N ASP A 19 -0.36 5.89 -4.64
CA ASP A 19 -0.58 4.48 -4.95
C ASP A 19 0.42 3.60 -4.18
N PRO A 20 -0.04 2.74 -3.25
CA PRO A 20 0.86 1.85 -2.51
C PRO A 20 1.37 0.67 -3.35
N ARG A 21 0.76 0.38 -4.53
CA ARG A 21 1.12 -0.78 -5.37
C ARG A 21 2.60 -0.85 -5.76
N PRO A 22 3.25 0.23 -6.24
CA PRO A 22 4.64 0.16 -6.69
C PRO A 22 5.57 -0.28 -5.56
N VAL A 23 5.37 0.24 -4.35
CA VAL A 23 6.18 -0.11 -3.18
C VAL A 23 6.04 -1.58 -2.82
N VAL A 24 4.81 -2.10 -2.77
CA VAL A 24 4.56 -3.52 -2.45
C VAL A 24 5.16 -4.45 -3.51
N ILE A 25 5.01 -4.12 -4.79
CA ILE A 25 5.56 -4.90 -5.90
C ILE A 25 7.10 -4.90 -5.84
N ILE A 26 7.72 -3.72 -5.71
CA ILE A 26 9.19 -3.60 -5.67
C ILE A 26 9.75 -4.34 -4.46
N GLY A 27 9.17 -4.16 -3.27
CA GLY A 27 9.63 -4.84 -2.05
C GLY A 27 9.50 -6.37 -2.14
N THR A 28 8.38 -6.87 -2.65
CA THR A 28 8.15 -8.31 -2.80
C THR A 28 9.11 -8.92 -3.82
N LEU A 29 9.32 -8.25 -4.97
CA LEU A 29 10.27 -8.70 -6.00
C LEU A 29 11.71 -8.69 -5.47
N ALA A 30 12.13 -7.63 -4.78
CA ALA A 30 13.46 -7.52 -4.22
C ALA A 30 13.76 -8.68 -3.24
N TRP A 31 12.83 -8.98 -2.32
CA TRP A 31 13.00 -10.08 -1.37
C TRP A 31 12.96 -11.46 -2.05
N THR A 32 12.11 -11.64 -3.06
CA THR A 32 12.05 -12.88 -3.83
C THR A 32 13.37 -13.13 -4.57
N LEU A 33 13.90 -12.09 -5.23
CA LEU A 33 15.17 -12.17 -5.95
C LEU A 33 16.35 -12.40 -4.99
N ALA A 34 16.36 -11.76 -3.83
CA ALA A 34 17.39 -11.99 -2.81
C ALA A 34 17.38 -13.43 -2.29
N LEU A 35 16.19 -13.98 -2.01
CA LEU A 35 16.05 -15.38 -1.60
C LEU A 35 16.53 -16.35 -2.71
N LEU A 36 16.12 -16.11 -3.96
CA LEU A 36 16.54 -16.93 -5.10
C LEU A 36 18.05 -16.86 -5.32
N ALA A 37 18.65 -15.67 -5.26
CA ALA A 37 20.09 -15.50 -5.40
C ALA A 37 20.86 -16.25 -4.31
N HIS A 38 20.37 -16.21 -3.06
CA HIS A 38 20.99 -16.91 -1.94
C HIS A 38 20.91 -18.43 -2.08
N MET A 39 19.83 -18.96 -2.64
CA MET A 39 19.67 -20.40 -2.94
C MET A 39 20.63 -20.91 -4.02
N LEU A 40 21.26 -20.04 -4.81
CA LEU A 40 22.22 -20.41 -5.85
C LEU A 40 23.67 -20.45 -5.34
N MET A 41 23.93 -20.07 -4.09
CA MET A 41 25.28 -20.13 -3.51
C MET A 41 25.60 -21.53 -2.99
N GLU A 42 26.87 -21.96 -3.12
CA GLU A 42 27.33 -23.28 -2.65
C GLU A 42 27.30 -23.38 -1.12
N GLU A 43 27.55 -22.27 -0.42
CA GLU A 43 27.46 -22.18 1.04
C GLU A 43 26.22 -21.37 1.44
N VAL A 44 25.18 -22.08 1.89
CA VAL A 44 23.92 -21.49 2.31
C VAL A 44 23.85 -21.38 3.83
N ASP A 45 23.93 -20.16 4.36
CA ASP A 45 23.54 -19.89 5.75
C ASP A 45 22.01 -19.90 5.89
N MET A 46 21.48 -20.81 6.70
CA MET A 46 20.04 -20.92 6.98
C MET A 46 19.44 -19.64 7.58
N ARG A 47 20.21 -18.79 8.27
CA ARG A 47 19.71 -17.51 8.78
C ARG A 47 19.27 -16.61 7.62
N SER A 48 20.08 -16.54 6.57
CA SER A 48 19.82 -15.74 5.37
C SER A 48 18.62 -16.27 4.58
N VAL A 49 18.45 -17.60 4.53
CA VAL A 49 17.26 -18.24 3.96
C VAL A 49 15.99 -17.84 4.71
N ILE A 50 16.02 -17.93 6.05
CA ILE A 50 14.88 -17.57 6.90
C ILE A 50 14.55 -16.08 6.74
N LEU A 51 15.55 -15.20 6.76
CA LEU A 51 15.38 -13.76 6.52
C LEU A 51 14.73 -13.50 5.16
N GLY A 52 15.24 -14.15 4.11
CA GLY A 52 14.67 -14.07 2.76
C GLY A 52 13.21 -14.51 2.71
N ALA A 53 12.89 -15.66 3.29
CA ALA A 53 11.54 -16.20 3.36
C ALA A 53 10.58 -15.29 4.14
N VAL A 54 11.03 -14.71 5.26
CA VAL A 54 10.24 -13.73 6.03
C VAL A 54 9.96 -12.49 5.19
N GLY A 55 10.96 -11.97 4.47
CA GLY A 55 10.77 -10.83 3.57
C GLY A 55 9.73 -11.08 2.48
N VAL A 56 9.76 -12.27 1.85
CA VAL A 56 8.74 -12.69 0.89
C VAL A 56 7.36 -12.81 1.55
N GLY A 57 7.29 -13.40 2.75
CA GLY A 57 6.06 -13.51 3.53
C GLY A 57 5.45 -12.14 3.86
N VAL A 58 6.26 -11.17 4.29
CA VAL A 58 5.82 -9.78 4.54
C VAL A 58 5.29 -9.14 3.26
N GLY A 59 5.94 -9.33 2.11
CA GLY A 59 5.46 -8.86 0.81
C GLY A 59 4.09 -9.45 0.43
N ALA A 60 3.90 -10.75 0.65
CA ALA A 60 2.63 -11.43 0.42
C ALA A 60 1.51 -10.88 1.33
N VAL A 61 1.80 -10.69 2.63
CA VAL A 61 0.85 -10.10 3.58
C VAL A 61 0.46 -8.69 3.17
N GLY A 62 1.43 -7.83 2.82
CA GLY A 62 1.16 -6.48 2.33
C GLY A 62 0.26 -6.47 1.09
N THR A 63 0.49 -7.40 0.15
CA THR A 63 -0.34 -7.58 -1.05
C THR A 63 -1.78 -7.98 -0.70
N ILE A 64 -1.96 -8.90 0.25
CA ILE A 64 -3.28 -9.34 0.71
C ILE A 64 -4.04 -8.17 1.34
N VAL A 65 -3.40 -7.43 2.24
CA VAL A 65 -4.02 -6.26 2.90
C VAL A 65 -4.46 -5.24 1.86
N TYR A 66 -3.60 -4.91 0.90
CA TYR A 66 -3.95 -4.00 -0.20
C TYR A 66 -5.14 -4.51 -1.01
N ALA A 67 -5.17 -5.81 -1.36
CA ALA A 67 -6.27 -6.41 -2.10
C ALA A 67 -7.60 -6.35 -1.32
N LEU A 68 -7.55 -6.56 0.00
CA LEU A 68 -8.71 -6.42 0.88
C LEU A 68 -9.20 -4.96 0.94
N GLN A 69 -8.28 -4.00 1.09
CA GLN A 69 -8.60 -2.56 1.06
C GLN A 69 -9.25 -2.16 -0.26
N ARG A 70 -8.68 -2.58 -1.40
CA ARG A 70 -9.24 -2.30 -2.72
C ARG A 70 -10.62 -2.93 -2.90
N ARG A 71 -10.83 -4.17 -2.44
CA ARG A 71 -12.14 -4.83 -2.47
C ARG A 71 -13.16 -4.12 -1.60
N ALA A 72 -12.77 -3.63 -0.42
CA ALA A 72 -13.61 -2.85 0.47
C ALA A 72 -14.09 -1.56 -0.21
N VAL A 73 -13.15 -0.80 -0.80
CA VAL A 73 -13.45 0.43 -1.57
C VAL A 73 -14.41 0.14 -2.73
N LEU A 74 -14.15 -0.90 -3.54
CA LEU A 74 -15.01 -1.27 -4.67
C LEU A 74 -16.41 -1.76 -4.25
N ARG A 75 -16.54 -2.34 -3.06
CA ARG A 75 -17.83 -2.75 -2.49
C ARG A 75 -18.62 -1.58 -1.92
N GLY A 76 -18.10 -0.36 -2.02
CA GLY A 76 -18.75 0.82 -1.43
C GLY A 76 -18.71 0.81 0.10
N SER A 77 -17.85 0.01 0.73
CA SER A 77 -17.58 0.13 2.17
C SER A 77 -16.65 1.33 2.46
N ALA A 78 -16.82 2.41 1.69
CA ALA A 78 -16.28 3.72 2.03
C ALA A 78 -16.82 4.02 3.42
N GLY A 79 -15.96 3.83 4.43
CA GLY A 79 -16.33 3.99 5.82
C GLY A 79 -17.02 5.33 5.97
N ALA A 80 -18.27 5.27 6.42
CA ALA A 80 -19.17 6.39 6.70
C ALA A 80 -18.46 7.74 6.86
N GLN A 81 -18.31 8.47 5.76
CA GLN A 81 -18.48 9.91 5.76
C GLN A 81 -19.77 10.20 5.00
N GLN A 82 -20.89 9.72 5.57
CA GLN A 82 -22.12 10.49 5.42
C GLN A 82 -21.82 11.76 6.21
N GLY A 83 -21.61 12.85 5.45
CA GLY A 83 -21.38 14.17 6.02
C GLY A 83 -22.44 14.41 7.08
N LEU A 84 -21.98 14.90 8.23
CA LEU A 84 -22.83 15.45 9.27
C LEU A 84 -23.87 16.35 8.58
N ASP A 85 -25.14 15.94 8.55
CA ASP A 85 -26.23 16.85 8.19
C ASP A 85 -26.18 17.95 9.25
N TYR A 86 -25.59 19.08 8.89
CA TYR A 86 -25.81 20.30 9.63
C TYR A 86 -27.24 20.71 9.31
N ASP A 87 -28.14 20.24 10.16
CA ASP A 87 -29.45 20.86 10.37
C ASP A 87 -29.15 22.28 10.86
N LEU A 88 -29.14 23.22 9.90
CA LEU A 88 -29.28 24.64 10.16
C LEU A 88 -30.68 24.99 9.70
N ASP A 89 -31.61 24.92 10.66
CA ASP A 89 -32.93 25.55 10.79
C ASP A 89 -33.67 26.00 9.51
#